data_AF-A0A2U1VAJ9-F1
#
_entry.id   AF-A0A2U1VAJ9-F1
#
_cell.length_a   1.000
_cell.length_b   1.000
_cell.length_c   1.000
_cell.angle_alpha   90.00
_cell.angle_beta   90.00
_cell.angle_gamma   90.00
#
_symmetry.space_group_name_H-M   'P 1'
#
loop_
_entity.id
_entity.type
_entity.pdbx_description
1 polymer ?
#
loop_
_entity_poly.entity_id
_entity_poly.type
_entity_poly.pdbx_seq_one_letter_code
_entity_poly.pdbx_strand_id
1 'polypeptide(L)' 'MGALELGLLYGAATFGVLFSGIPIAFALGLVAAVFMYFFMPAASLDTVAQNVYEEMASITLLTIPLFILKGAAIG' A
#
# COMPACT_ATOMS: atom_id res chain seq x y z
N MET A 1 21.82 -3.62 13.77
CA MET A 1 21.91 -3.15 12.37
C MET A 1 21.80 -1.64 12.41
N GLY A 2 22.73 -0.93 11.75
CA GLY A 2 22.66 0.52 11.66
C GLY A 2 21.63 0.98 10.63
N ALA A 3 21.24 2.27 10.68
CA ALA A 3 20.33 2.86 9.70
C ALA A 3 20.86 2.76 8.26
N LEU A 4 22.18 2.92 8.08
CA LEU A 4 22.84 2.80 6.77
C LEU A 4 22.74 1.38 6.20
N GLU A 5 23.00 0.35 7.01
CA GLU A 5 22.91 -1.06 6.57
C GLU A 5 21.49 -1.42 6.18
N LEU A 6 20.50 -1.01 6.99
CA LEU A 6 19.09 -1.27 6.70
C LEU A 6 18.64 -0.55 5.43
N GLY A 7 19.05 0.71 5.24
CA GLY A 7 18.76 1.48 4.05
C GLY A 7 19.37 0.87 2.77
N LEU A 8 20.62 0.38 2.85
CA LEU A 8 21.26 -0.31 1.73
C LEU A 8 20.56 -1.62 1.38
N LEU A 9 20.18 -2.42 2.39
CA LEU A 9 19.40 -3.64 2.19
C LEU A 9 18.04 -3.35 1.55
N TYR A 10 17.31 -2.36 2.07
CA TYR A 10 16.02 -1.96 1.53
C TYR A 10 16.11 -1.48 0.08
N GLY A 11 17.10 -0.61 -0.22
CA GLY A 11 17.35 -0.11 -1.56
C GLY A 11 17.73 -1.23 -2.53
N ALA A 12 18.67 -2.09 -2.15
CA ALA A 12 19.12 -3.21 -2.98
C ALA A 12 17.97 -4.20 -3.27
N ALA A 13 17.16 -4.53 -2.26
CA ALA A 13 15.99 -5.38 -2.43
C ALA A 13 14.95 -4.73 -3.37
N THR A 14 14.70 -3.43 -3.20
CA THR A 14 13.76 -2.68 -4.04
C THR A 14 14.21 -2.68 -5.51
N PHE A 15 15.47 -2.36 -5.79
CA PHE A 15 16.00 -2.41 -7.15
C PHE A 15 16.00 -3.82 -7.74
N GLY A 16 16.34 -4.83 -6.94
CA GLY A 16 16.31 -6.23 -7.36
C GLY A 16 14.92 -6.66 -7.84
N VAL A 17 13.87 -6.30 -7.09
CA VAL A 17 12.48 -6.63 -7.47
C VAL A 17 12.00 -5.76 -8.64
N LEU A 18 12.35 -4.48 -8.70
CA LEU A 18 11.98 -3.62 -9.84
C LEU A 18 12.58 -4.11 -11.17
N PHE A 19 13.79 -4.66 -11.16
CA PHE A 19 14.42 -5.19 -12.38
C PHE A 19 13.83 -6.53 -12.85
N SER A 20 12.95 -7.17 -12.06
CA SER A 20 12.28 -8.41 -12.46
C SER A 20 11.10 -8.23 -13.44
N GLY A 21 10.69 -6.99 -13.71
CA GLY A 21 9.56 -6.68 -14.59
C GLY A 21 8.18 -6.76 -13.91
N ILE A 22 8.12 -6.99 -12.60
CA ILE A 22 6.90 -6.86 -11.80
C ILE A 22 6.39 -5.41 -11.87
N PRO A 23 5.06 -5.17 -11.97
CA PRO A 23 4.53 -3.80 -11.97
C PRO A 23 4.96 -3.02 -10.72
N ILE A 24 5.35 -1.77 -10.93
CA ILE A 24 6.04 -0.93 -9.94
C ILE A 24 5.30 -0.90 -8.59
N ALA A 25 3.96 -0.77 -8.61
CA ALA A 25 3.14 -0.74 -7.40
C ALA A 25 3.28 -2.03 -6.56
N PHE A 26 3.27 -3.20 -7.19
CA PHE A 26 3.44 -4.48 -6.49
C PHE A 26 4.87 -4.69 -6.01
N ALA A 27 5.87 -4.26 -6.80
CA ALA A 27 7.27 -4.35 -6.41
C ALA A 27 7.56 -3.54 -5.14
N LEU A 28 7.14 -2.27 -5.12
CA LEU A 28 7.32 -1.39 -3.96
C LEU A 28 6.51 -1.87 -2.75
N GLY A 29 5.25 -2.25 -2.96
CA GLY A 29 4.38 -2.74 -1.88
C GLY A 29 4.90 -4.03 -1.23
N LEU A 30 5.40 -4.99 -2.04
CA LEU A 30 5.95 -6.24 -1.54
C LEU A 30 7.23 -6.00 -0.72
N VAL A 31 8.18 -5.23 -1.24
CA VAL A 31 9.44 -4.97 -0.52
C VAL A 31 9.18 -4.18 0.75
N ALA A 32 8.31 -3.17 0.71
CA ALA A 32 7.89 -2.42 1.90
C ALA A 32 7.27 -3.33 2.96
N ALA A 33 6.28 -4.16 2.60
CA ALA A 33 5.60 -5.04 3.55
C ALA A 33 6.55 -6.08 4.18
N VAL A 34 7.44 -6.67 3.38
CA VAL A 34 8.46 -7.62 3.87
C VAL A 34 9.40 -6.95 4.87
N PHE A 35 9.90 -5.75 4.56
CA PHE A 35 10.80 -5.04 5.47
C PHE A 35 10.10 -4.55 6.73
N MET A 36 8.84 -4.10 6.65
CA MET A 36 8.04 -3.78 7.83
C MET A 36 7.86 -5.01 8.72
N TYR A 37 7.56 -6.17 8.14
CA TYR A 37 7.36 -7.41 8.89
C TYR A 37 8.60 -7.86 9.67
N PHE A 38 9.80 -7.73 9.08
CA PHE A 38 11.04 -8.22 9.71
C PHE A 38 11.78 -7.18 10.55
N PHE A 39 11.70 -5.88 10.23
CA PHE A 39 12.56 -4.86 10.81
C PHE A 39 11.80 -3.77 11.59
N MET A 40 10.46 -3.74 11.56
CA MET A 40 9.66 -2.78 12.30
C MET A 40 8.80 -3.44 13.40
N PRO A 41 8.36 -2.69 14.42
CA PRO A 41 7.44 -3.19 15.45
C PRO A 41 6.10 -3.62 14.83
N ALA A 42 5.44 -4.63 15.41
CA ALA A 42 4.17 -5.15 14.89
C ALA A 42 3.10 -4.06 14.69
N ALA A 43 3.03 -3.07 15.59
CA ALA A 43 2.10 -1.94 15.48
C ALA A 43 2.28 -1.08 14.20
N SER A 44 3.45 -1.14 13.56
CA SER A 44 3.67 -0.47 12.27
C SER A 44 2.89 -1.13 11.13
N LEU A 45 2.66 -2.45 11.18
CA LEU A 45 1.89 -3.17 10.17
C LEU A 45 0.40 -2.79 10.23
N ASP A 46 -0.11 -2.47 11.42
CA ASP A 46 -1.48 -2.00 11.60
C ASP A 46 -1.75 -0.72 10.79
N THR A 47 -0.73 0.13 10.61
CA THR A 47 -0.86 1.35 9.80
C THR A 47 -1.11 1.05 8.32
N VAL A 48 -0.55 -0.05 7.80
CA VAL A 48 -0.80 -0.48 6.41
C VAL A 48 -2.25 -0.92 6.26
N ALA A 49 -2.75 -1.72 7.20
CA ALA A 49 -4.15 -2.14 7.21
C ALA A 49 -5.10 -0.95 7.35
N GLN A 50 -4.79 0.00 8.23
CA GLN A 50 -5.56 1.21 8.43
C GLN A 50 -5.63 2.05 7.15
N ASN A 51 -4.48 2.36 6.54
CA ASN A 51 -4.44 3.17 5.32
C ASN A 51 -5.22 2.51 4.16
N VAL A 52 -5.11 1.19 3.99
CA VAL A 52 -5.87 0.47 2.96
C VAL A 52 -7.37 0.53 3.23
N TYR A 53 -7.78 0.39 4.49
CA TYR A 53 -9.19 0.44 4.87
C TYR A 53 -9.78 1.84 4.77
N GLU A 54 -9.01 2.87 5.11
CA GLU A 54 -9.43 4.27 4.98
C GLU A 54 -9.63 4.65 3.50
N GLU A 55 -8.75 4.20 2.60
CA GLU A 55 -8.92 4.44 1.16
C GLU A 55 -10.14 3.72 0.58
N MET A 56 -10.55 2.58 1.15
CA MET A 56 -11.79 1.88 0.78
C MET A 56 -13.05 2.65 1.19
N ALA A 57 -12.98 3.39 2.30
CA ALA A 57 -14.05 4.29 2.75
C ALA A 57 -14.06 5.63 1.98
N SER A 58 -13.22 5.78 0.94
CA SER A 58 -13.14 6.99 0.15
C SER A 58 -14.48 7.34 -0.48
N ILE A 59 -14.84 8.62 -0.33
CA ILE A 59 -16.04 9.22 -0.89
C ILE A 59 -16.17 8.90 -2.38
N THR A 60 -15.09 8.79 -3.14
CA THR A 60 -15.14 8.43 -4.57
C THR A 60 -15.74 7.04 -4.81
N LEU A 61 -15.35 6.04 -4.03
CA LEU A 61 -15.88 4.67 -4.14
C LEU A 61 -17.34 4.58 -3.70
N LEU A 62 -17.72 5.38 -2.71
CA LEU A 62 -19.10 5.44 -2.21
C LEU A 62 -20.02 6.33 -3.06
N THR A 63 -19.50 7.38 -3.68
CA THR A 63 -20.31 8.36 -4.43
C THR A 63 -20.70 7.89 -5.82
N ILE A 64 -19.90 7.09 -6.52
CA ILE A 64 -20.29 6.57 -7.84
C ILE A 64 -21.59 5.75 -7.76
N PRO A 65 -21.70 4.73 -6.87
CA PRO A 65 -22.96 4.02 -6.66
C PRO A 65 -24.08 4.94 -6.16
N LEU A 66 -23.77 5.85 -5.22
CA LEU A 66 -24.78 6.78 -4.69
C LEU A 66 -25.32 7.73 -5.75
N PHE A 67 -24.50 8.21 -6.69
CA PHE A 67 -24.94 9.06 -7.80
C PHE A 67 -25.85 8.31 -8.75
N ILE A 68 -25.53 7.05 -9.05
CA ILE A 68 -26.38 6.18 -9.88
C ILE A 68 -27.73 5.94 -9.19
N LEU A 69 -27.71 5.57 -7.91
CA LEU A 69 -28.92 5.30 -7.13
C LEU A 69 -29.77 6.55 -6.90
N LYS A 70 -29.15 7.69 -6.59
CA LYS A 70 -29.85 8.97 -6.47
C LYS A 70 -30.41 9.40 -7.81
N GLY A 71 -29.68 9.26 -8.92
CA GLY A 71 -30.16 9.58 -10.27
C GLY A 71 -31.35 8.73 -10.71
N ALA A 72 -31.38 7.44 -10.37
CA ALA A 72 -32.49 6.54 -10.66
C ALA A 72 -33.77 6.84 -9.85
N ALA A 73 -33.66 7.49 -8.69
CA ALA A 73 -34.80 7.81 -7.82
C ALA A 73 -35.55 9.10 -8.22
N ILE A 74 -34.97 9.93 -9.11
CA ILE A 74 -35.53 11.22 -9.57
C ILE A 74 -35.97 11.19 -11.04
N GLY A 75 -35.82 10.05 -11.73
CA GLY A 75 -36.24 9.82 -13.12
C GLY A 75 -37.61 9.17 -13.23
#